data_AF-A0A1F3M8U5-F1
#
_entry.id   AF-A0A1F3M8U5-F1
#
_cell.length_a   1.000
_cell.length_b   1.000
_cell.length_c   1.000
_cell.angle_alpha   90.00
_cell.angle_beta   90.00
_cell.angle_gamma   90.00
#
_symmetry.space_group_name_H-M   'P 1'
#
loop_
_entity.id
_entity.type
_entity.pdbx_description
1 polymer ?
#
loop_
_entity_poly.entity_id
_entity_poly.type
_entity_poly.pdbx_seq_one_letter_code
_entity_poly.pdbx_strand_id
1 'polypeptide(L)'
;MKSTVILWVIFLISSACSGKGEQHTYSNMTIHQIEFSEITFTLDKKTRDTIQTEGVLKNETMIDSLPCEGKVTFSKDWKLKEFTLGKDHEFGSHTFPKGTCVGLNIDVQEDIGSMSMYLAVRDARNRLVNTCKFMSNQPIDGLLCNGEQEVYFTTQWKLLVCILAEEDTVAGNLMQKSTLIRYNNDGTIWCFCLYNPEIQGVICSGTDYTGFWMGGGGISLYPSGRLKYFQPVNDIDIQGVTCKPSSVRGGIYLFEDGKLKKCTSAKDQIIDGVFIGKNFTLKFDEDGKIIYSKKEKIFQ
;
A
#
# COMPACT_ATOMS: atom_id res chain seq x y z
N MET A 1 -4.11 34.10 -49.08
CA MET A 1 -5.09 33.02 -48.84
C MET A 1 -4.84 32.44 -47.45
N LYS A 2 -5.74 32.68 -46.49
CA LYS A 2 -5.66 32.07 -45.16
C LYS A 2 -6.30 30.68 -45.27
N SER A 3 -5.51 29.63 -45.07
CA SER A 3 -5.99 28.24 -45.16
C SER A 3 -6.72 27.89 -43.86
N THR A 4 -8.03 27.71 -43.94
CA THR A 4 -8.85 27.23 -42.83
C THR A 4 -8.73 25.71 -42.77
N VAL A 5 -7.96 25.19 -41.81
CA VAL A 5 -7.90 23.76 -41.55
C VAL A 5 -9.17 23.35 -40.81
N ILE A 6 -10.08 22.68 -41.52
CA ILE A 6 -11.29 22.08 -40.93
C ILE A 6 -10.87 20.71 -40.37
N LEU A 7 -10.77 20.62 -39.04
CA LEU A 7 -10.46 19.39 -38.33
C LEU A 7 -11.73 18.53 -38.24
N TRP A 8 -11.77 17.41 -38.95
CA TRP A 8 -12.86 16.42 -38.83
C TRP A 8 -12.68 15.62 -37.54
N VAL A 9 -13.59 15.81 -36.58
CA VAL A 9 -13.66 15.02 -35.36
C VAL A 9 -14.58 13.81 -35.63
N ILE A 10 -14.02 12.61 -35.58
CA ILE A 10 -14.77 11.35 -35.67
C ILE A 10 -15.13 10.91 -34.25
N PHE A 11 -16.43 10.85 -33.92
CA PHE A 11 -16.93 10.31 -32.65
C PHE A 11 -17.10 8.79 -32.76
N LEU A 12 -16.32 8.02 -32.00
CA LEU A 12 -16.58 6.60 -31.75
C LEU A 12 -17.19 6.46 -30.35
N ILE A 13 -18.47 6.10 -30.28
CA ILE A 13 -19.18 5.87 -29.01
C ILE A 13 -19.11 4.37 -28.72
N SER A 14 -18.29 3.95 -27.76
CA SER A 14 -18.28 2.59 -27.24
C SER A 14 -19.08 2.54 -25.93
N SER A 15 -20.08 1.66 -25.88
CA SER A 15 -20.96 1.49 -24.72
C SER A 15 -20.68 0.15 -24.05
N ALA A 16 -19.89 0.14 -22.98
CA ALA A 16 -19.74 -1.03 -22.11
C ALA A 16 -19.53 -0.66 -20.63
N CYS A 17 -20.30 -1.34 -19.80
CA CYS A 17 -20.22 -1.50 -18.33
C CYS A 17 -20.68 -0.36 -17.40
N SER A 18 -21.57 -0.80 -16.51
CA SER A 18 -22.30 -0.17 -15.41
C SER A 18 -21.45 0.77 -14.55
N GLY A 19 -21.92 2.01 -14.39
CA GLY A 19 -21.45 2.94 -13.36
C GLY A 19 -20.47 4.03 -13.83
N LYS A 20 -19.78 3.85 -14.96
CA LYS A 20 -18.81 4.84 -15.44
C LYS A 20 -19.49 5.89 -16.34
N GLY A 21 -18.96 7.11 -16.32
CA GLY A 21 -19.47 8.29 -17.04
C GLY A 21 -19.61 8.09 -18.56
N GLU A 22 -20.17 9.07 -19.27
CA GLU A 22 -20.17 9.08 -20.74
C GLU A 22 -18.78 9.46 -21.25
N GLN A 23 -18.22 8.68 -22.18
CA GLN A 23 -16.87 8.93 -22.71
C GLN A 23 -16.94 9.54 -24.11
N HIS A 24 -16.12 10.58 -24.34
CA HIS A 24 -15.97 11.23 -25.64
C HIS A 24 -14.49 11.31 -26.01
N THR A 25 -14.13 10.65 -27.11
CA THR A 25 -12.74 10.58 -27.60
C THR A 25 -12.56 11.44 -28.84
N TYR A 26 -11.42 12.13 -28.89
CA TYR A 26 -11.01 13.02 -29.97
C TYR A 26 -9.58 12.69 -30.38
N SER A 27 -9.26 12.78 -31.67
CA SER A 27 -7.90 12.52 -32.18
C SER A 27 -7.23 13.80 -32.64
N ASN A 28 -5.90 13.84 -32.55
CA ASN A 28 -5.05 14.92 -33.07
C ASN A 28 -5.45 16.32 -32.58
N MET A 29 -5.62 16.47 -31.27
CA MET A 29 -6.10 17.69 -30.64
C MET A 29 -4.99 18.40 -29.88
N THR A 30 -4.99 19.73 -29.88
CA THR A 30 -4.12 20.54 -29.03
C THR A 30 -4.98 21.25 -27.99
N ILE A 31 -4.72 21.00 -26.71
CA ILE A 31 -5.42 21.64 -25.59
C ILE A 31 -4.37 22.12 -24.58
N HIS A 32 -4.49 23.36 -24.11
CA HIS A 32 -3.52 23.97 -23.19
C HIS A 32 -2.07 23.89 -23.69
N GLN A 33 -1.85 24.01 -25.00
CA GLN A 33 -0.53 23.86 -25.66
C GLN A 33 0.07 22.45 -25.58
N ILE A 34 -0.71 21.46 -25.13
CA ILE A 34 -0.34 20.05 -25.12
C ILE A 34 -0.91 19.38 -26.37
N GLU A 35 -0.06 18.69 -27.12
CA GLU A 35 -0.46 17.98 -28.33
C GLU A 35 -0.78 16.51 -28.03
N PHE A 36 -2.04 16.13 -28.27
CA PHE A 36 -2.54 14.78 -28.06
C PHE A 36 -2.76 14.06 -29.38
N SER A 37 -2.28 12.82 -29.51
CA SER A 37 -2.68 11.92 -30.60
C SER A 37 -4.12 11.46 -30.38
N GLU A 38 -4.51 11.25 -29.13
CA GLU A 38 -5.85 10.92 -28.68
C GLU A 38 -6.14 11.56 -27.31
N ILE A 39 -7.35 12.05 -27.10
CA ILE A 39 -7.82 12.53 -25.79
C ILE A 39 -9.27 12.10 -25.55
N THR A 40 -9.53 11.54 -24.38
CA THR A 40 -10.83 11.03 -23.94
C THR A 40 -11.30 11.78 -22.70
N PHE A 41 -12.49 12.35 -22.77
CA PHE A 41 -13.18 12.98 -21.65
C PHE A 41 -14.21 12.01 -21.07
N THR A 42 -14.16 11.76 -19.78
CA THR A 42 -15.21 11.05 -19.05
C THR A 42 -16.11 12.07 -18.35
N LEU A 43 -17.39 12.11 -18.74
CA LEU A 43 -18.38 13.06 -18.23
C LEU A 43 -19.35 12.42 -17.26
N ASP A 44 -19.77 13.17 -16.24
CA ASP A 44 -20.90 12.78 -15.39
C ASP A 44 -22.19 12.70 -16.21
N LYS A 45 -22.94 11.60 -16.08
CA LYS A 45 -24.14 11.39 -16.90
C LYS A 45 -25.26 12.39 -16.60
N LYS A 46 -25.31 12.93 -15.38
CA LYS A 46 -26.36 13.84 -14.93
C LYS A 46 -25.98 15.30 -15.18
N THR A 47 -24.80 15.70 -14.75
CA THR A 47 -24.38 17.12 -14.84
C THR A 47 -23.70 17.45 -16.16
N ARG A 48 -23.21 16.44 -16.89
CA ARG A 48 -22.35 16.59 -18.08
C ARG A 48 -21.01 17.25 -17.79
N ASP A 49 -20.65 17.42 -16.52
CA ASP A 49 -19.33 17.93 -16.14
C ASP A 49 -18.26 16.89 -16.42
N THR A 50 -17.05 17.34 -16.75
CA THR A 50 -15.90 16.45 -16.88
C THR A 50 -15.50 15.92 -15.50
N ILE A 51 -15.41 14.60 -15.35
CA ILE A 51 -14.91 13.93 -14.15
C ILE A 51 -13.41 13.70 -14.28
N GLN A 52 -12.97 13.24 -15.45
CA GLN A 52 -11.60 12.82 -15.74
C GLN A 52 -11.29 13.00 -17.22
N THR A 53 -10.04 13.33 -17.52
CA THR A 53 -9.53 13.41 -18.89
C THR A 53 -8.31 12.50 -19.02
N GLU A 54 -8.30 11.64 -20.03
CA GLU A 54 -7.16 10.78 -20.36
C GLU A 54 -6.64 11.19 -21.74
N GLY A 55 -5.32 11.31 -21.91
CA GLY A 55 -4.71 11.69 -23.17
C GLY A 55 -3.49 10.84 -23.50
N VAL A 56 -3.21 10.68 -24.79
CA VAL A 56 -1.96 10.13 -25.31
C VAL A 56 -1.20 11.26 -25.98
N LEU A 57 -0.03 11.60 -25.46
CA LEU A 57 0.81 12.67 -25.96
C LEU A 57 1.43 12.29 -27.31
N LYS A 58 1.54 13.25 -28.24
CA LYS A 58 2.24 13.03 -29.52
C LYS A 58 3.76 12.95 -29.35
N ASN A 59 4.28 13.76 -28.45
CA ASN A 59 5.71 13.92 -28.18
C ASN A 59 5.93 14.03 -26.67
N GLU A 60 7.18 13.86 -26.22
CA GLU A 60 7.55 14.24 -24.85
C GLU A 60 7.15 15.71 -24.61
N THR A 61 6.40 15.94 -23.53
CA THR A 61 5.83 17.25 -23.20
C THR A 61 6.08 17.58 -21.74
N MET A 62 6.51 18.81 -21.46
CA MET A 62 6.62 19.31 -20.08
C MET A 62 5.24 19.74 -19.57
N ILE A 63 4.75 19.11 -18.50
CA ILE A 63 3.47 19.44 -17.85
C ILE A 63 3.78 19.70 -16.38
N ASP A 64 3.51 20.91 -15.88
CA ASP A 64 3.84 21.32 -14.50
C ASP A 64 5.30 21.04 -14.10
N SER A 65 6.24 21.27 -15.04
CA SER A 65 7.68 20.96 -14.90
C SER A 65 8.03 19.47 -14.83
N LEU A 66 7.08 18.57 -15.11
CA LEU A 66 7.28 17.13 -15.20
C LEU A 66 7.42 16.72 -16.67
N PRO A 67 8.45 15.92 -17.02
CA PRO A 67 8.60 15.42 -18.37
C PRO A 67 7.68 14.22 -18.58
N CYS A 68 6.61 14.41 -19.35
CA CYS A 68 5.62 13.37 -19.61
C CYS A 68 5.77 12.83 -21.03
N GLU A 69 5.58 11.52 -21.20
CA GLU A 69 5.42 10.87 -22.50
C GLU A 69 4.25 9.89 -22.46
N GLY A 70 3.74 9.49 -23.64
CA GLY A 70 2.71 8.46 -23.72
C GLY A 70 1.39 8.87 -23.05
N LYS A 71 0.85 8.00 -22.19
CA LYS A 71 -0.46 8.20 -21.55
C LYS A 71 -0.34 9.16 -20.36
N VAL A 72 -1.29 10.09 -20.26
CA VAL A 72 -1.49 10.99 -19.13
C VAL A 72 -2.96 11.02 -18.71
N THR A 73 -3.21 11.25 -17.42
CA THR A 73 -4.54 11.39 -16.83
C THR A 73 -4.59 12.71 -16.05
N PHE A 74 -5.67 13.47 -16.23
CA PHE A 74 -5.95 14.71 -15.51
C PHE A 74 -7.24 14.61 -14.71
N SER A 75 -7.28 15.34 -13.59
CA SER A 75 -8.53 15.60 -12.87
C SER A 75 -9.45 16.55 -13.67
N LYS A 76 -10.70 16.71 -13.20
CA LYS A 76 -11.66 17.69 -13.75
C LYS A 76 -11.13 19.13 -13.83
N ASP A 77 -10.19 19.49 -12.95
CA ASP A 77 -9.59 20.83 -12.87
C ASP A 77 -8.27 20.90 -13.66
N TRP A 78 -8.04 19.95 -14.57
CA TRP A 78 -6.83 19.83 -15.39
C TRP A 78 -5.52 19.68 -14.60
N LYS A 79 -5.60 19.16 -13.36
CA LYS A 79 -4.39 18.80 -12.60
C LYS A 79 -3.92 17.43 -13.03
N LEU A 80 -2.63 17.31 -13.33
CA LEU A 80 -2.01 16.03 -13.68
C LEU A 80 -2.16 15.04 -12.51
N LYS A 81 -2.76 13.88 -12.78
CA LYS A 81 -2.97 12.79 -11.83
C LYS A 81 -2.04 11.62 -12.10
N GLU A 82 -1.97 11.15 -13.34
CA GLU A 82 -1.14 10.00 -13.72
C GLU A 82 -0.40 10.28 -15.02
N PHE A 83 0.81 9.77 -15.17
CA PHE A 83 1.61 9.95 -16.39
C PHE A 83 2.77 8.96 -16.46
N THR A 84 3.36 8.80 -17.65
CA THR A 84 4.64 8.12 -17.82
C THR A 84 5.77 9.15 -17.97
N LEU A 85 6.90 8.93 -17.30
CA LEU A 85 8.07 9.81 -17.39
C LEU A 85 8.74 9.73 -18.77
N GLY A 86 8.92 10.88 -19.43
CA GLY A 86 9.65 11.00 -20.70
C GLY A 86 11.17 10.87 -20.57
N LYS A 87 11.70 11.17 -19.39
CA LYS A 87 13.12 11.04 -19.03
C LYS A 87 13.26 10.82 -17.53
N ASP A 88 14.46 10.49 -17.10
CA ASP A 88 14.79 10.40 -15.68
C ASP A 88 14.43 11.70 -14.97
N HIS A 89 13.81 11.60 -13.79
CA HIS A 89 13.32 12.75 -13.03
C HIS A 89 13.45 12.54 -11.53
N GLU A 90 13.71 13.63 -10.80
CA GLU A 90 13.88 13.59 -9.36
C GLU A 90 12.55 13.87 -8.63
N PHE A 91 12.24 13.01 -7.67
CA PHE A 91 11.12 13.18 -6.76
C PHE A 91 11.61 13.03 -5.32
N GLY A 92 11.61 14.13 -4.57
CA GLY A 92 12.21 14.15 -3.24
C GLY A 92 13.71 13.85 -3.31
N SER A 93 14.14 12.76 -2.66
CA SER A 93 15.53 12.28 -2.67
C SER A 93 15.80 11.16 -3.66
N HIS A 94 14.84 10.85 -4.54
CA HIS A 94 14.93 9.72 -5.47
C HIS A 94 15.00 10.19 -6.91
N THR A 95 15.80 9.50 -7.73
CA THR A 95 15.76 9.64 -9.19
C THR A 95 14.97 8.46 -9.75
N PHE A 96 13.87 8.75 -10.43
CA PHE A 96 13.06 7.73 -11.10
C PHE A 96 13.42 7.67 -12.59
N PRO A 97 13.59 6.47 -13.16
CA PRO A 97 14.00 6.32 -14.55
C PRO A 97 12.86 6.70 -15.51
N LYS A 98 13.25 7.07 -16.74
CA LYS A 98 12.35 7.16 -17.90
C LYS A 98 11.44 5.92 -17.98
N GLY A 99 10.18 6.14 -18.37
CA GLY A 99 9.20 5.08 -18.52
C GLY A 99 8.48 4.70 -17.23
N THR A 100 8.87 5.26 -16.07
CA THR A 100 8.11 5.06 -14.82
C THR A 100 6.71 5.66 -14.96
N CYS A 101 5.68 4.88 -14.66
CA CYS A 101 4.31 5.38 -14.52
C CYS A 101 4.15 5.96 -13.11
N VAL A 102 3.76 7.22 -13.01
CA VAL A 102 3.65 7.97 -11.77
C VAL A 102 2.21 8.41 -11.56
N GLY A 103 1.67 8.15 -10.36
CA GLY A 103 0.42 8.72 -9.85
C GLY A 103 0.70 9.78 -8.78
N LEU A 104 0.06 10.95 -8.86
CA LEU A 104 0.23 12.08 -7.95
C LEU A 104 -1.03 12.32 -7.13
N ASN A 105 -0.87 12.38 -5.81
CA ASN A 105 -1.95 12.69 -4.87
C ASN A 105 -3.23 11.85 -5.13
N ILE A 106 -3.05 10.56 -5.35
CA ILE A 106 -4.13 9.60 -5.59
C ILE A 106 -4.90 9.40 -4.29
N ASP A 107 -6.23 9.56 -4.33
CA ASP A 107 -7.09 9.22 -3.19
C ASP A 107 -7.33 7.71 -3.19
N VAL A 108 -6.72 7.06 -2.21
CA VAL A 108 -6.71 5.61 -2.00
C VAL A 108 -8.14 5.05 -1.86
N GLN A 109 -9.12 5.86 -1.43
CA GLN A 109 -10.50 5.39 -1.26
C GLN A 109 -11.31 5.40 -2.56
N GLU A 110 -10.99 6.29 -3.50
CA GLU A 110 -11.76 6.48 -4.72
C GLU A 110 -11.18 5.67 -5.89
N ASP A 111 -9.86 5.51 -5.93
CA ASP A 111 -9.16 5.08 -7.14
C ASP A 111 -8.57 3.66 -7.10
N ILE A 112 -8.36 3.02 -5.93
CA ILE A 112 -7.77 1.66 -5.93
C ILE A 112 -8.85 0.57 -6.10
N GLY A 113 -8.84 -0.03 -7.29
CA GLY A 113 -9.65 -1.20 -7.62
C GLY A 113 -9.20 -2.49 -6.92
N SER A 114 -8.03 -2.52 -6.27
CA SER A 114 -7.51 -3.67 -5.52
C SER A 114 -7.71 -3.52 -4.01
N MET A 115 -8.65 -4.28 -3.45
CA MET A 115 -8.98 -4.29 -2.02
C MET A 115 -7.77 -4.57 -1.11
N SER A 116 -6.75 -5.30 -1.60
CA SER A 116 -5.54 -5.67 -0.86
C SER A 116 -4.61 -4.48 -0.58
N MET A 117 -4.36 -3.61 -1.56
CA MET A 117 -3.55 -2.39 -1.36
C MET A 117 -4.27 -1.34 -0.53
N TYR A 118 -5.60 -1.22 -0.68
CA TYR A 118 -6.40 -0.31 0.12
C TYR A 118 -6.13 -0.50 1.62
N LEU A 119 -6.13 -1.74 2.09
CA LEU A 119 -5.91 -2.06 3.51
C LEU A 119 -4.46 -1.75 3.97
N ALA A 120 -3.49 -1.83 3.07
CA ALA A 120 -2.10 -1.49 3.35
C ALA A 120 -1.86 0.02 3.47
N VAL A 121 -2.75 0.88 2.96
CA VAL A 121 -2.55 2.34 2.99
C VAL A 121 -3.55 3.05 3.93
N ARG A 122 -4.65 2.38 4.30
CA ARG A 122 -5.79 2.94 5.06
C ARG A 122 -5.48 3.59 6.42
N ASP A 123 -4.38 3.23 7.09
CA ASP A 123 -4.03 3.81 8.41
C ASP A 123 -3.27 5.14 8.31
N ALA A 124 -2.93 5.58 7.08
CA ALA A 124 -2.45 6.93 6.90
C ALA A 124 -3.65 7.88 7.11
N ARG A 125 -3.58 8.71 8.15
CA ARG A 125 -4.52 9.83 8.35
C ARG A 125 -4.60 10.76 7.12
N ASN A 126 -3.65 10.63 6.20
CA ASN A 126 -3.61 11.30 4.92
C ASN A 126 -4.11 10.34 3.84
N ARG A 127 -5.22 10.71 3.18
CA ARG A 127 -5.87 9.89 2.14
C ARG A 127 -5.13 9.90 0.81
N LEU A 128 -4.18 10.83 0.65
CA LEU A 128 -3.47 11.06 -0.58
C LEU A 128 -2.09 10.42 -0.52
N VAL A 129 -1.75 9.67 -1.56
CA VAL A 129 -0.44 9.06 -1.77
C VAL A 129 0.06 9.34 -3.18
N ASN A 130 1.36 9.22 -3.38
CA ASN A 130 1.90 9.10 -4.72
C ASN A 130 2.15 7.62 -5.01
N THR A 131 2.04 7.22 -6.27
CA THR A 131 2.30 5.85 -6.69
C THR A 131 3.29 5.81 -7.83
N CYS A 132 4.06 4.74 -7.92
CA CYS A 132 4.95 4.49 -9.03
C CYS A 132 4.87 3.03 -9.47
N LYS A 133 4.85 2.79 -10.78
CA LYS A 133 5.12 1.48 -11.38
C LYS A 133 6.33 1.60 -12.27
N PHE A 134 7.39 0.88 -11.90
CA PHE A 134 8.68 0.95 -12.57
C PHE A 134 8.76 -0.07 -13.71
N MET A 135 9.69 0.16 -14.65
CA MET A 135 9.95 -0.79 -15.75
C MET A 135 10.84 -1.96 -15.32
N SER A 136 11.52 -1.83 -14.18
CA SER A 136 12.41 -2.82 -13.57
C SER A 136 12.52 -2.56 -12.07
N ASN A 137 13.10 -3.51 -11.32
CA ASN A 137 13.32 -3.35 -9.88
C ASN A 137 14.15 -2.10 -9.59
N GLN A 138 13.77 -1.36 -8.54
CA GLN A 138 14.42 -0.10 -8.18
C GLN A 138 14.89 -0.12 -6.73
N PRO A 139 16.12 0.34 -6.44
CA PRO A 139 16.56 0.59 -5.08
C PRO A 139 15.87 1.85 -4.54
N ILE A 140 15.03 1.71 -3.52
CA ILE A 140 14.32 2.81 -2.87
C ILE A 140 14.57 2.71 -1.36
N ASP A 141 15.11 3.78 -0.77
CA ASP A 141 15.43 3.83 0.67
C ASP A 141 16.28 2.64 1.18
N GLY A 142 17.17 2.14 0.31
CA GLY A 142 18.05 1.01 0.63
C GLY A 142 17.42 -0.38 0.46
N LEU A 143 16.16 -0.47 0.02
CA LEU A 143 15.49 -1.73 -0.31
C LEU A 143 15.35 -1.90 -1.82
N LEU A 144 15.54 -3.12 -2.33
CA LEU A 144 15.23 -3.41 -3.73
C LEU A 144 13.73 -3.69 -3.92
N CYS A 145 12.99 -2.69 -4.39
CA CYS A 145 11.55 -2.80 -4.65
C CYS A 145 11.26 -3.50 -5.99
N ASN A 146 10.25 -4.37 -6.01
CA ASN A 146 9.79 -5.04 -7.22
C ASN A 146 9.11 -4.05 -8.17
N GLY A 147 9.69 -3.86 -9.36
CA GLY A 147 9.18 -2.89 -10.35
C GLY A 147 7.88 -3.31 -11.02
N GLU A 148 7.57 -4.60 -11.07
CA GLU A 148 6.33 -5.10 -11.69
C GLU A 148 5.09 -4.77 -10.85
N GLN A 149 5.30 -4.43 -9.58
CA GLN A 149 4.28 -4.07 -8.61
C GLN A 149 4.30 -2.56 -8.38
N GLU A 150 3.16 -2.00 -8.02
CA GLU A 150 3.09 -0.57 -7.69
C GLU A 150 3.69 -0.31 -6.30
N VAL A 151 4.51 0.73 -6.24
CA VAL A 151 5.18 1.23 -5.05
C VAL A 151 4.49 2.51 -4.61
N TYR A 152 4.25 2.64 -3.31
CA TYR A 152 3.54 3.78 -2.74
C TYR A 152 4.48 4.66 -1.96
N PHE A 153 4.23 5.97 -2.08
CA PHE A 153 4.95 6.99 -1.37
C PHE A 153 3.98 7.93 -0.66
N THR A 154 4.47 8.59 0.39
CA THR A 154 3.80 9.78 0.91
C THR A 154 3.79 10.89 -0.15
N THR A 155 3.00 11.94 0.04
CA THR A 155 3.03 13.11 -0.85
C THR A 155 4.34 13.89 -0.81
N GLN A 156 5.22 13.58 0.15
CA GLN A 156 6.60 14.07 0.26
C GLN A 156 7.63 13.06 -0.28
N TRP A 157 7.19 12.05 -1.03
CA TRP A 157 8.06 11.06 -1.68
C TRP A 157 8.88 10.19 -0.72
N LYS A 158 8.39 9.96 0.51
CA LYS A 158 8.96 8.93 1.39
C LYS A 158 8.32 7.59 1.10
N LEU A 159 9.11 6.50 1.06
CA LEU A 159 8.58 5.16 0.83
C LEU A 159 7.52 4.80 1.88
N LEU A 160 6.35 4.38 1.41
CA LEU A 160 5.22 3.96 2.24
C LEU A 160 4.99 2.45 2.13
N VAL A 161 4.94 1.92 0.90
CA VAL A 161 4.71 0.48 0.66
C VAL A 161 5.53 0.02 -0.55
N CYS A 162 6.19 -1.13 -0.42
CA CYS A 162 6.78 -1.86 -1.55
C CYS A 162 6.71 -3.37 -1.33
N ILE A 163 6.85 -4.14 -2.41
CA ILE A 163 7.12 -5.57 -2.35
C ILE A 163 8.61 -5.78 -2.64
N LEU A 164 9.31 -6.55 -1.81
CA LEU A 164 10.72 -6.85 -2.02
C LEU A 164 10.92 -7.68 -3.30
N ALA A 165 11.87 -7.26 -4.14
CA ALA A 165 12.24 -7.94 -5.37
C ALA A 165 13.11 -9.19 -5.12
N GLU A 166 13.81 -9.20 -4.00
CA GLU A 166 14.72 -10.26 -3.55
C GLU A 166 14.73 -10.37 -2.02
N GLU A 167 15.53 -11.28 -1.48
CA GLU A 167 15.77 -11.34 -0.04
C GLU A 167 16.59 -10.12 0.42
N ASP A 168 16.15 -9.47 1.50
CA ASP A 168 16.78 -8.27 2.01
C ASP A 168 16.61 -8.14 3.54
N THR A 169 17.38 -7.25 4.16
CA THR A 169 17.29 -6.95 5.59
C THR A 169 16.40 -5.74 5.85
N VAL A 170 15.24 -5.97 6.47
CA VAL A 170 14.31 -4.92 6.88
C VAL A 170 14.42 -4.69 8.39
N ALA A 171 14.93 -3.51 8.76
CA ALA A 171 15.17 -3.14 10.16
C ALA A 171 15.92 -4.22 10.95
N GLY A 172 17.00 -4.77 10.36
CA GLY A 172 17.82 -5.80 10.99
C GLY A 172 17.24 -7.22 10.97
N ASN A 173 16.10 -7.45 10.31
CA ASN A 173 15.51 -8.78 10.18
C ASN A 173 15.51 -9.20 8.70
N LEU A 174 15.95 -10.43 8.43
CA LEU A 174 15.99 -10.98 7.08
C LEU A 174 14.56 -11.28 6.59
N MET A 175 14.21 -10.75 5.43
CA MET A 175 12.91 -10.92 4.78
C MET A 175 13.13 -11.46 3.37
N GLN A 176 12.39 -12.48 2.98
CA GLN A 176 12.51 -13.09 1.66
C GLN A 176 11.85 -12.20 0.60
N LYS A 177 12.20 -12.49 -0.65
CA LYS A 177 11.51 -11.99 -1.84
C LYS A 177 9.99 -12.10 -1.68
N SER A 178 9.26 -11.15 -2.26
CA SER A 178 7.81 -11.11 -2.18
C SER A 178 7.30 -10.94 -0.74
N THR A 179 8.05 -10.23 0.09
CA THR A 179 7.50 -9.67 1.33
C THR A 179 6.98 -8.27 1.03
N LEU A 180 5.72 -7.98 1.38
CA LEU A 180 5.18 -6.63 1.34
C LEU A 180 5.62 -5.90 2.61
N ILE A 181 6.35 -4.81 2.42
CA ILE A 181 6.82 -3.91 3.48
C ILE A 181 5.95 -2.67 3.46
N ARG A 182 5.50 -2.25 4.64
CA ARG A 182 4.73 -1.04 4.85
C ARG A 182 5.32 -0.25 6.00
N TYR A 183 5.58 1.02 5.78
CA TYR A 183 5.98 1.98 6.79
C TYR A 183 4.77 2.78 7.28
N ASN A 184 4.62 2.93 8.59
CA ASN A 184 3.62 3.81 9.19
C ASN A 184 4.27 5.14 9.62
N ASN A 185 3.43 6.17 9.77
CA ASN A 185 3.86 7.50 10.21
C ASN A 185 4.48 7.51 11.62
N ASP A 186 4.17 6.51 12.47
CA ASP A 186 4.78 6.34 13.80
C ASP A 186 6.11 5.59 13.76
N GLY A 187 6.63 5.27 12.57
CA GLY A 187 7.84 4.50 12.35
C GLY A 187 7.66 2.99 12.51
N THR A 188 6.47 2.51 12.87
CA THR A 188 6.17 1.08 12.88
C THR A 188 6.30 0.52 11.47
N ILE A 189 6.93 -0.64 11.36
CA ILE A 189 7.08 -1.35 10.08
C ILE A 189 6.16 -2.56 10.12
N TRP A 190 5.35 -2.73 9.09
CA TRP A 190 4.56 -3.94 8.88
C TRP A 190 5.16 -4.76 7.75
N CYS A 191 5.33 -6.05 8.00
CA CYS A 191 5.80 -7.03 7.05
C CYS A 191 4.69 -8.06 6.82
N PHE A 192 4.31 -8.28 5.57
CA PHE A 192 3.35 -9.30 5.18
C PHE A 192 4.10 -10.30 4.31
N CYS A 193 4.30 -11.50 4.84
CA CYS A 193 5.06 -12.57 4.21
C CYS A 193 4.10 -13.61 3.63
N LEU A 194 4.39 -14.20 2.47
CA LEU A 194 3.66 -15.37 1.92
C LEU A 194 4.21 -16.71 2.44
N TYR A 195 5.06 -16.64 3.47
CA TYR A 195 5.75 -17.75 4.12
C TYR A 195 5.77 -17.49 5.62
N ASN A 196 6.20 -18.46 6.43
CA ASN A 196 6.34 -18.33 7.87
C ASN A 196 7.78 -17.91 8.23
N PRO A 197 8.10 -16.61 8.41
CA PRO A 197 9.45 -16.20 8.74
C PRO A 197 9.80 -16.54 10.19
N GLU A 198 11.07 -16.83 10.43
CA GLU A 198 11.65 -16.81 11.76
C GLU A 198 12.23 -15.43 12.04
N ILE A 199 11.72 -14.74 13.07
CA ILE A 199 12.14 -13.39 13.44
C ILE A 199 12.50 -13.41 14.91
N GLN A 200 13.75 -13.09 15.24
CA GLN A 200 14.24 -13.01 16.62
C GLN A 200 13.95 -14.29 17.43
N GLY A 201 14.08 -15.46 16.78
CA GLY A 201 13.88 -16.77 17.38
C GLY A 201 12.42 -17.22 17.49
N VAL A 202 11.46 -16.49 16.91
CA VAL A 202 10.06 -16.91 16.86
C VAL A 202 9.59 -17.14 15.43
N ILE A 203 8.88 -18.24 15.19
CA ILE A 203 8.28 -18.55 13.89
C ILE A 203 6.92 -17.84 13.81
N CYS A 204 6.87 -16.81 13.00
CA CYS A 204 5.67 -16.05 12.70
C CYS A 204 4.88 -16.73 11.58
N SER A 205 3.56 -16.73 11.70
CA SER A 205 2.65 -17.09 10.63
C SER A 205 2.77 -16.06 9.50
N GLY A 206 2.87 -16.55 8.28
CA GLY A 206 2.66 -15.76 7.09
C GLY A 206 1.20 -15.30 6.95
N THR A 207 0.97 -14.62 5.84
CA THR A 207 -0.27 -13.96 5.44
C THR A 207 -0.63 -14.39 4.03
N ASP A 208 -1.88 -14.15 3.61
CA ASP A 208 -2.26 -14.15 2.19
C ASP A 208 -2.69 -12.73 1.78
N TYR A 209 -1.72 -11.82 1.70
CA TYR A 209 -1.99 -10.45 1.27
C TYR A 209 -2.33 -10.36 -0.24
N THR A 210 -2.23 -11.47 -0.98
CA THR A 210 -2.63 -11.55 -2.39
C THR A 210 -4.12 -11.84 -2.58
N GLY A 211 -4.81 -12.34 -1.55
CA GLY A 211 -6.24 -12.67 -1.57
C GLY A 211 -7.19 -11.49 -1.30
N PHE A 212 -8.49 -11.70 -1.61
CA PHE A 212 -9.57 -10.72 -1.37
C PHE A 212 -9.77 -10.39 0.11
N TRP A 213 -9.47 -11.36 0.98
CA TRP A 213 -9.31 -11.14 2.40
C TRP A 213 -7.81 -11.11 2.65
N MET A 214 -7.26 -10.00 3.17
CA MET A 214 -5.91 -10.02 3.76
C MET A 214 -5.99 -10.88 5.02
N GLY A 215 -6.04 -12.19 4.80
CA GLY A 215 -6.25 -13.21 5.81
C GLY A 215 -5.01 -13.28 6.67
N GLY A 216 -5.18 -12.91 7.95
CA GLY A 216 -4.23 -13.21 9.02
C GLY A 216 -2.97 -12.36 9.05
N GLY A 217 -2.68 -11.82 10.23
CA GLY A 217 -1.34 -11.86 10.82
C GLY A 217 -0.17 -11.19 10.11
N GLY A 218 -0.26 -9.90 9.76
CA GLY A 218 0.97 -9.14 9.49
C GLY A 218 1.94 -9.19 10.69
N ILE A 219 3.23 -9.13 10.42
CA ILE A 219 4.25 -8.93 11.44
C ILE A 219 4.45 -7.43 11.60
N SER A 220 4.56 -6.95 12.83
CA SER A 220 4.87 -5.57 13.11
C SER A 220 6.19 -5.47 13.86
N LEU A 221 7.04 -4.54 13.44
CA LEU A 221 8.31 -4.21 14.07
C LEU A 221 8.27 -2.78 14.61
N TYR A 222 8.94 -2.57 15.74
CA TYR A 222 9.31 -1.24 16.20
C TYR A 222 10.33 -0.59 15.24
N PRO A 223 10.50 0.74 15.27
CA PRO A 223 11.56 1.41 14.50
C PRO A 223 12.97 0.87 14.77
N SER A 224 13.22 0.35 15.97
CA SER A 224 14.46 -0.35 16.35
C SER A 224 14.66 -1.70 15.66
N GLY A 225 13.67 -2.20 14.93
CA GLY A 225 13.67 -3.55 14.36
C GLY A 225 13.19 -4.63 15.31
N ARG A 226 12.93 -4.31 16.59
CA ARG A 226 12.41 -5.28 17.58
C ARG A 226 10.99 -5.70 17.25
N LEU A 227 10.67 -6.96 17.50
CA LEU A 227 9.35 -7.51 17.22
C LEU A 227 8.28 -6.86 18.11
N LYS A 228 7.25 -6.26 17.50
CA LYS A 228 6.15 -5.56 18.19
C LYS A 228 4.89 -6.41 18.23
N TYR A 229 4.57 -7.07 17.11
CA TYR A 229 3.40 -7.92 16.97
C TYR A 229 3.65 -9.05 15.97
N PHE A 230 3.10 -10.23 16.26
CA PHE A 230 3.10 -11.35 15.33
C PHE A 230 1.97 -12.33 15.65
N GLN A 231 1.61 -13.19 14.69
CA GLN A 231 0.85 -14.39 14.96
C GLN A 231 1.82 -15.57 14.99
N PRO A 232 1.91 -16.37 16.06
CA PRO A 232 2.77 -17.56 16.03
C PRO A 232 2.11 -18.66 15.18
N VAL A 233 2.89 -19.62 14.67
CA VAL A 233 2.35 -20.80 13.98
C VAL A 233 1.73 -21.81 14.96
N ASN A 234 2.34 -21.96 16.13
CA ASN A 234 1.93 -22.87 17.19
C ASN A 234 1.76 -22.12 18.52
N ASP A 235 1.30 -22.82 19.55
CA ASP A 235 1.40 -22.30 20.92
C ASP A 235 2.88 -22.01 21.25
N ILE A 236 3.14 -20.90 21.94
CA ILE A 236 4.48 -20.46 22.30
C ILE A 236 4.52 -19.99 23.76
N ASP A 237 5.59 -20.35 24.46
CA ASP A 237 5.85 -19.88 25.82
C ASP A 237 6.71 -18.62 25.80
N ILE A 238 6.20 -17.53 26.39
CA ILE A 238 6.92 -16.27 26.55
C ILE A 238 6.88 -15.90 28.01
N GLN A 239 8.05 -15.85 28.66
CA GLN A 239 8.19 -15.52 30.09
C GLN A 239 7.30 -16.40 31.00
N GLY A 240 7.18 -17.69 30.67
CA GLY A 240 6.37 -18.64 31.44
C GLY A 240 4.87 -18.61 31.12
N VAL A 241 4.42 -17.79 30.16
CA VAL A 241 3.03 -17.72 29.72
C VAL A 241 2.86 -18.44 28.40
N THR A 242 2.04 -19.51 28.37
CA THR A 242 1.71 -20.21 27.11
C THR A 242 0.63 -19.46 26.35
N CYS A 243 1.00 -18.88 25.22
CA CYS A 243 0.14 -18.09 24.34
C CYS A 243 -0.20 -18.89 23.07
N LYS A 244 -1.44 -18.79 22.59
CA LYS A 244 -1.91 -19.48 21.36
C LYS A 244 -2.01 -18.56 20.14
N PRO A 245 -1.94 -19.10 18.92
CA PRO A 245 -2.36 -18.38 17.73
C PRO A 245 -3.84 -18.00 17.82
N SER A 246 -4.17 -16.77 17.41
CA SER A 246 -5.55 -16.34 17.26
C SER A 246 -5.69 -15.28 16.17
N SER A 247 -6.29 -15.68 15.04
CA SER A 247 -6.69 -14.74 13.99
C SER A 247 -7.80 -13.80 14.44
N VAL A 248 -8.66 -14.26 15.37
CA VAL A 248 -9.87 -13.52 15.79
C VAL A 248 -9.64 -12.62 17.02
N ARG A 249 -8.84 -13.06 18.00
CA ARG A 249 -8.53 -12.27 19.21
C ARG A 249 -7.25 -11.45 19.12
N GLY A 250 -6.61 -11.50 17.95
CA GLY A 250 -5.31 -10.92 17.69
C GLY A 250 -4.15 -11.85 18.09
N GLY A 251 -3.00 -11.62 17.48
CA GLY A 251 -1.74 -12.27 17.81
C GLY A 251 -1.12 -11.80 19.13
N ILE A 252 0.18 -12.06 19.25
CA ILE A 252 1.01 -11.70 20.39
C ILE A 252 1.58 -10.30 20.16
N TYR A 253 1.46 -9.45 21.17
CA TYR A 253 2.10 -8.14 21.20
C TYR A 253 3.20 -8.16 22.24
N LEU A 254 4.32 -7.53 21.92
CA LEU A 254 5.47 -7.37 22.78
C LEU A 254 5.71 -5.89 23.07
N PHE A 255 6.38 -5.61 24.18
CA PHE A 255 7.09 -4.36 24.39
C PHE A 255 8.40 -4.37 23.59
N GLU A 256 9.04 -3.21 23.44
CA GLU A 256 10.25 -3.08 22.63
C GLU A 256 11.46 -3.85 23.21
N ASP A 257 11.50 -4.01 24.53
CA ASP A 257 12.47 -4.87 25.23
C ASP A 257 12.22 -6.38 24.98
N GLY A 258 11.11 -6.74 24.32
CA GLY A 258 10.72 -8.11 24.01
C GLY A 258 9.82 -8.77 25.06
N LYS A 259 9.46 -8.07 26.14
CA LYS A 259 8.52 -8.61 27.14
C LYS A 259 7.11 -8.73 26.58
N LEU A 260 6.36 -9.70 27.10
CA LEU A 260 4.99 -9.95 26.71
C LEU A 260 4.10 -8.75 27.10
N LYS A 261 3.38 -8.20 26.12
CA LYS A 261 2.42 -7.08 26.34
C LYS A 261 0.98 -7.54 26.26
N LYS A 262 0.65 -8.42 25.32
CA LYS A 262 -0.70 -8.97 25.14
C LYS A 262 -0.62 -10.33 24.46
N CYS A 263 -1.42 -11.30 24.92
CA CYS A 263 -1.69 -12.51 24.16
C CYS A 263 -3.03 -13.15 24.52
N THR A 264 -3.37 -14.26 23.85
CA THR A 264 -4.46 -15.15 24.26
C THR A 264 -3.87 -16.39 24.93
N SER A 265 -4.34 -16.72 26.14
CA SER A 265 -3.93 -17.90 26.88
C SER A 265 -4.28 -19.19 26.12
N ALA A 266 -3.29 -20.07 25.93
CA ALA A 266 -3.44 -21.34 25.22
C ALA A 266 -4.10 -22.44 26.06
N LYS A 267 -3.90 -22.39 27.38
CA LYS A 267 -4.30 -23.42 28.35
C LYS A 267 -4.67 -22.78 29.69
N ASP A 268 -5.29 -23.56 30.56
CA ASP A 268 -5.44 -23.15 31.96
C ASP A 268 -4.04 -23.11 32.59
N GLN A 269 -3.68 -21.99 33.23
CA GLN A 269 -2.33 -21.78 33.77
C GLN A 269 -2.37 -20.84 34.98
N ILE A 270 -1.33 -20.91 35.82
CA ILE A 270 -1.11 -20.00 36.95
C ILE A 270 -0.02 -19.03 36.56
N ILE A 271 -0.30 -17.73 36.62
CA ILE A 271 0.66 -16.65 36.33
C ILE A 271 0.71 -15.77 37.57
N ASP A 272 1.88 -15.66 38.20
CA ASP A 272 2.09 -14.91 39.45
C ASP A 272 1.06 -15.24 40.56
N GLY A 273 0.72 -16.53 40.70
CA GLY A 273 -0.25 -17.02 41.68
C GLY A 273 -1.72 -16.84 41.29
N VAL A 274 -2.02 -16.27 40.12
CA VAL A 274 -3.39 -16.06 39.61
C VAL A 274 -3.76 -17.15 38.62
N PHE A 275 -4.91 -17.81 38.83
CA PHE A 275 -5.45 -18.77 37.87
C PHE A 275 -6.04 -18.06 36.64
N ILE A 276 -5.57 -18.45 35.46
CA ILE A 276 -5.97 -17.90 34.17
C ILE A 276 -6.49 -19.03 33.30
N GLY A 277 -7.75 -18.91 32.88
CA GLY A 277 -8.35 -19.90 31.99
C GLY A 277 -7.80 -19.84 30.57
N LYS A 278 -7.87 -20.98 29.87
CA LYS A 278 -7.70 -21.08 28.43
C LYS A 278 -8.61 -20.07 27.74
N ASN A 279 -8.13 -19.53 26.62
CA ASN A 279 -8.89 -18.61 25.77
C ASN A 279 -9.17 -17.24 26.42
N PHE A 280 -8.50 -16.87 27.52
CA PHE A 280 -8.52 -15.49 28.04
C PHE A 280 -7.56 -14.60 27.26
N THR A 281 -7.99 -13.37 26.95
CA THR A 281 -7.10 -12.31 26.49
C THR A 281 -6.43 -11.70 27.71
N LEU A 282 -5.09 -11.66 27.68
CA LEU A 282 -4.24 -11.13 28.74
C LEU A 282 -3.56 -9.86 28.26
N LYS A 283 -3.41 -8.87 29.14
CA LYS A 283 -2.49 -7.73 28.94
C LYS A 283 -1.61 -7.57 30.16
N PHE A 284 -0.38 -7.15 29.90
CA PHE A 284 0.66 -6.97 30.88
C PHE A 284 1.17 -5.53 30.86
N ASP A 285 1.70 -5.06 31.98
CA ASP A 285 2.53 -3.85 32.03
C ASP A 285 4.01 -4.17 31.71
N GLU A 286 4.87 -3.14 31.73
CA GLU A 286 6.30 -3.26 31.39
C GLU A 286 7.11 -4.07 32.44
N ASP A 287 6.56 -4.24 33.64
CA ASP A 287 7.14 -5.08 34.70
C ASP A 287 6.72 -6.55 34.54
N GLY A 288 5.83 -6.85 33.60
CA GLY A 288 5.31 -8.20 33.33
C GLY A 288 4.12 -8.60 34.20
N LYS A 289 3.49 -7.66 34.93
CA LYS A 289 2.31 -7.97 35.76
C LYS A 289 1.04 -7.93 34.93
N ILE A 290 0.11 -8.83 35.22
CA ILE A 290 -1.21 -8.85 34.58
C ILE A 290 -2.03 -7.64 35.03
N ILE A 291 -2.39 -6.78 34.07
CA ILE A 291 -3.28 -5.63 34.28
C ILE A 291 -4.69 -5.85 33.70
N TYR A 292 -4.87 -6.90 32.90
CA TYR A 292 -6.16 -7.25 32.31
C TYR A 292 -6.24 -8.74 31.97
N SER A 293 -7.37 -9.36 32.31
CA SER A 293 -7.68 -10.74 31.95
C SER A 293 -9.18 -10.89 31.70
N LYS A 294 -9.57 -11.26 30.47
CA LYS A 294 -10.99 -11.47 30.12
C LYS A 294 -11.17 -12.56 29.08
N LYS A 295 -12.17 -13.42 29.28
CA LYS A 295 -12.66 -14.32 28.23
C LYS A 295 -13.51 -13.53 27.24
N GLU A 296 -12.96 -13.25 26.07
CA GLU A 296 -13.73 -12.61 25.00
C GLU A 296 -14.75 -13.59 24.41
N LYS A 297 -16.03 -13.21 24.47
CA LYS A 297 -17.08 -13.90 23.73
C LYS A 297 -16.92 -13.54 22.26
N ILE A 298 -16.54 -14.53 21.45
CA ILE A 298 -16.50 -14.36 20.00
C ILE A 298 -17.82 -14.92 19.47
N PHE A 299 -18.70 -14.05 19.00
CA PHE A 299 -20.06 -14.36 18.50
C PHE A 299 -21.06 -14.79 19.59
N GLN A 300 -22.14 -14.01 19.74
CA GLN A 300 -23.44 -14.46 20.26
C GLN A 300 -24.38 -14.56 19.07
#